data_AF-A0A2R4FIZ3-F1
#
_entry.id   AF-A0A2R4FIZ3-F1
#
_cell.length_a   1.000
_cell.length_b   1.000
_cell.length_c   1.000
_cell.angle_alpha   90.00
_cell.angle_beta   90.00
_cell.angle_gamma   90.00
#
_symmetry.space_group_name_H-M   'P 1'
#
loop_
_entity.id
_entity.type
_entity.pdbx_description
1 polymer ?
#
loop_
_entity_poly.entity_id
_entity_poly.type
_entity_poly.pdbx_seq_one_letter_code
_entity_poly.pdbx_strand_id
1 'polypeptide(L)'
;MMAQPVRVNVPGLRTLGGEIVGHGAELKRNVTAVEGQLVPPGGPGVNGWATLDATTRASDGWEGYLNGLGGRTEAAGQSLIDSANNYQGSDQRAGQRHGGLRAE
;
A
#
# COMPACT_ATOMS: atom_id res chain seq x y z
N MET A 1 -34.23 -2.65 -17.36
CA MET A 1 -33.03 -3.48 -17.62
C MET A 1 -32.51 -3.93 -16.25
N MET A 2 -32.64 -5.20 -15.88
CA MET A 2 -32.10 -5.66 -14.59
C MET A 2 -30.59 -5.84 -14.74
N ALA A 3 -29.80 -5.09 -13.97
CA ALA A 3 -28.36 -5.28 -13.92
C ALA A 3 -28.08 -6.67 -13.34
N GLN A 4 -27.33 -7.51 -14.06
CA GLN A 4 -26.90 -8.79 -13.51
C GLN A 4 -25.97 -8.54 -12.32
N PRO A 5 -26.12 -9.26 -11.19
CA PRO A 5 -25.24 -9.07 -10.05
C PRO A 5 -23.80 -9.47 -10.42
N VAL A 6 -22.88 -8.54 -10.25
CA VAL A 6 -21.44 -8.81 -10.40
C VAL A 6 -21.01 -9.70 -9.25
N ARG A 7 -20.55 -10.92 -9.55
CA ARG A 7 -19.99 -11.81 -8.53
C ARG A 7 -18.60 -11.30 -8.14
N VAL A 8 -18.48 -10.81 -6.92
CA VAL A 8 -17.20 -10.34 -6.36
C VAL A 8 -16.60 -11.44 -5.48
N ASN A 9 -15.37 -11.85 -5.76
CA ASN A 9 -14.60 -12.72 -4.86
C ASN A 9 -14.04 -11.91 -3.68
N VAL A 10 -14.89 -11.68 -2.67
CA VAL A 10 -14.53 -10.90 -1.47
C VAL A 10 -13.30 -11.46 -0.75
N PRO A 11 -13.18 -12.79 -0.48
CA PRO A 11 -11.95 -13.34 0.09
C PRO A 11 -10.71 -13.06 -0.75
N GLY A 12 -10.80 -13.23 -2.08
CA GLY A 12 -9.68 -12.95 -2.98
C GLY A 12 -9.24 -11.48 -2.96
N LEU A 13 -10.18 -10.54 -2.91
CA LEU A 13 -9.85 -9.11 -2.79
C LEU A 13 -9.16 -8.78 -1.47
N ARG A 14 -9.58 -9.41 -0.35
CA ARG A 14 -8.90 -9.21 0.94
C ARG A 14 -7.49 -9.78 0.94
N THR A 15 -7.31 -10.98 0.39
CA THR A 15 -5.98 -11.60 0.27
C THR A 15 -5.05 -10.72 -0.57
N LEU A 16 -5.49 -10.30 -1.76
CA LEU A 16 -4.71 -9.43 -2.64
C LEU A 16 -4.40 -8.08 -1.96
N GLY A 17 -5.38 -7.47 -1.31
CA GLY A 17 -5.16 -6.22 -0.57
C GLY A 17 -4.14 -6.38 0.55
N GLY A 18 -4.20 -7.48 1.29
CA GLY A 18 -3.23 -7.81 2.35
C GLY A 18 -1.82 -8.05 1.83
N GLU A 19 -1.67 -8.75 0.70
CA GLU A 19 -0.37 -8.95 0.03
C GLU A 19 0.24 -7.62 -0.41
N ILE A 20 -0.57 -6.74 -1.01
CA ILE A 20 -0.12 -5.41 -1.44
C ILE A 20 0.30 -4.55 -0.24
N VAL A 21 -0.47 -4.55 0.86
CA VAL A 21 -0.06 -3.90 2.11
C VAL A 21 1.28 -4.47 2.61
N GLY A 22 1.42 -5.79 2.59
CA GLY A 22 2.66 -6.47 2.96
C GLY A 22 3.87 -6.00 2.15
N HIS A 23 3.73 -5.89 0.83
CA HIS A 23 4.80 -5.40 -0.05
C HIS A 23 5.14 -3.92 0.18
N GLY A 24 4.14 -3.08 0.44
CA GLY A 24 4.39 -1.68 0.81
C GLY A 24 5.16 -1.55 2.14
N ALA A 25 4.81 -2.37 3.12
CA ALA A 25 5.51 -2.44 4.41
C ALA A 25 6.92 -3.01 4.29
N GLU A 26 7.11 -4.03 3.46
CA GLU A 26 8.42 -4.60 3.14
C GLU A 26 9.33 -3.58 2.45
N LEU A 27 8.82 -2.84 1.47
CA LEU A 27 9.59 -1.78 0.81
C LEU A 27 10.09 -0.74 1.81
N LYS A 28 9.22 -0.22 2.69
CA LYS A 28 9.62 0.74 3.72
C LYS A 28 10.69 0.17 4.67
N ARG A 29 10.52 -1.08 5.11
CA ARG A 29 11.52 -1.75 5.97
C ARG A 29 12.88 -1.85 5.28
N ASN A 30 12.89 -2.20 3.99
CA ASN A 30 14.13 -2.29 3.20
C ASN A 30 14.80 -0.92 3.03
N VAL A 31 14.01 0.15 2.85
CA VAL A 31 14.53 1.53 2.79
C VAL A 31 15.18 1.92 4.11
N THR A 32 14.48 1.73 5.24
CA THR A 32 15.03 2.03 6.58
C THR A 32 16.30 1.23 6.87
N ALA A 33 16.41 -0.01 6.38
CA ALA A 33 17.59 -0.84 6.60
C ALA A 33 18.86 -0.30 5.92
N VAL A 34 18.72 0.50 4.87
CA VAL A 34 19.84 1.08 4.08
C VAL A 34 19.94 2.60 4.22
N GLU A 35 19.08 3.20 5.06
CA GLU A 35 19.03 4.65 5.30
C GLU A 35 20.40 5.17 5.77
N GLY A 36 20.87 6.23 5.13
CA GLY A 36 22.18 6.84 5.43
C GLY A 36 23.40 6.00 5.01
N GLN A 37 23.21 4.83 4.39
CA GLN A 37 24.30 3.99 3.86
C GLN A 37 24.57 4.24 2.38
N LEU A 38 23.73 5.03 1.72
CA LEU A 38 23.84 5.35 0.29
C LEU A 38 24.89 6.43 -0.01
N VAL A 39 25.39 7.11 1.03
CA VAL A 39 26.44 8.13 0.94
C VAL A 39 27.73 7.58 1.56
N PRO A 40 28.90 7.75 0.93
CA PRO A 40 30.17 7.33 1.51
C PRO A 40 30.38 7.97 2.89
N PRO A 41 30.91 7.23 3.89
CA PRO A 41 31.22 7.80 5.18
C PRO A 41 32.27 8.92 5.04
N GLY A 42 32.05 10.03 5.73
CA GLY A 42 32.96 11.17 5.69
C GLY A 42 34.38 10.77 6.07
N GLY A 43 35.34 11.05 5.19
CA GLY A 43 36.76 10.75 5.39
C GLY A 43 37.66 11.87 4.86
N PRO A 44 38.97 11.85 5.17
CA PRO A 44 39.92 12.82 4.64
C PRO A 44 39.89 12.81 3.10
N GLY A 45 39.48 13.93 2.49
CA GLY A 45 39.32 14.07 1.03
C GLY A 45 37.88 14.07 0.50
N VAL A 46 36.89 13.73 1.34
CA VAL A 46 35.45 13.70 0.96
C VAL A 46 34.71 14.97 1.43
N ASN A 47 35.15 15.55 2.55
CA ASN A 47 34.59 16.78 3.10
C ASN A 47 35.04 17.99 2.28
N GLY A 48 34.13 18.57 1.50
CA GLY A 48 34.36 19.83 0.75
C GLY A 48 34.00 19.79 -0.73
N TRP A 49 33.59 18.64 -1.27
CA TRP A 49 33.12 18.56 -2.66
C TRP A 49 31.61 18.84 -2.73
N ALA A 50 31.20 19.68 -3.69
CA ALA A 50 29.79 19.83 -4.10
C ALA A 50 29.12 18.48 -4.41
N THR A 51 29.94 17.47 -4.73
CA THR A 51 29.52 16.09 -4.95
C THR A 51 29.00 15.40 -3.68
N LEU A 52 29.53 15.70 -2.48
CA LEU A 52 28.99 15.11 -1.25
C LEU A 52 27.58 15.63 -0.98
N ASP A 53 27.40 16.96 -0.98
CA ASP A 53 26.07 17.59 -0.81
C ASP A 53 25.07 17.13 -1.87
N ALA A 54 25.50 17.02 -3.13
CA ALA A 54 24.65 16.53 -4.21
C ALA A 54 24.27 15.05 -4.01
N THR A 55 25.21 14.22 -3.55
CA THR A 55 24.97 12.80 -3.27
C THR A 55 24.05 12.62 -2.07
N THR A 56 24.24 13.39 -1.00
CA THR A 56 23.33 13.39 0.16
C THR A 56 21.91 13.79 -0.25
N ARG A 57 21.75 14.89 -0.99
CA ARG A 57 20.41 15.28 -1.47
C ARG A 57 19.76 14.24 -2.39
N ALA A 58 20.56 13.59 -3.23
CA ALA A 58 20.07 12.50 -4.08
C ALA A 58 19.64 11.29 -3.25
N SER A 59 20.41 10.95 -2.21
CA SER A 59 20.07 9.90 -1.23
C SER A 59 18.76 10.22 -0.53
N ASP A 60 18.64 11.40 0.08
CA ASP A 60 17.43 11.82 0.80
C ASP A 60 16.20 11.81 -0.12
N GLY A 61 16.38 12.30 -1.36
CA GLY A 61 15.31 12.31 -2.37
C GLY A 61 14.87 10.89 -2.78
N TRP A 62 15.82 9.96 -2.92
CA TRP A 62 15.55 8.57 -3.23
C TRP A 62 14.84 7.85 -2.08
N GLU A 63 15.33 8.00 -0.86
CA GLU A 63 14.71 7.45 0.35
C GLU A 63 13.28 7.99 0.55
N GLY A 64 13.10 9.30 0.38
CA GLY A 64 11.79 9.94 0.42
C GLY A 64 10.83 9.42 -0.65
N TYR A 65 11.32 9.23 -1.88
CA TYR A 65 10.53 8.65 -2.97
C TYR A 65 10.08 7.22 -2.64
N LEU A 66 10.98 6.36 -2.18
CA LEU A 66 10.67 4.97 -1.88
C LEU A 66 9.73 4.83 -0.68
N ASN A 67 9.91 5.63 0.37
CA ASN A 67 8.97 5.70 1.49
C ASN A 67 7.57 6.13 1.02
N GLY A 68 7.50 7.14 0.16
CA GLY A 68 6.24 7.58 -0.44
C GLY A 68 5.60 6.52 -1.34
N LEU A 69 6.41 5.76 -2.09
CA LEU A 69 5.93 4.63 -2.89
C LEU A 69 5.36 3.52 -1.99
N GLY A 70 6.08 3.13 -0.94
CA GLY A 70 5.60 2.13 0.03
C GLY A 70 4.27 2.53 0.67
N GLY A 71 4.13 3.80 1.09
CA GLY A 71 2.88 4.33 1.63
C GLY A 71 1.70 4.31 0.63
N ARG A 72 1.94 4.67 -0.64
CA ARG A 72 0.90 4.59 -1.69
C ARG A 72 0.49 3.15 -1.98
N THR A 73 1.45 2.22 -1.98
CA THR A 73 1.19 0.79 -2.16
C THR A 73 0.32 0.26 -1.01
N GLU A 74 0.65 0.58 0.25
CA GLU A 74 -0.20 0.21 1.40
C GLU A 74 -1.61 0.80 1.29
N ALA A 75 -1.74 2.07 0.92
CA ALA A 75 -3.04 2.71 0.75
C ALA A 75 -3.88 2.04 -0.35
N ALA A 76 -3.25 1.63 -1.45
CA ALA A 76 -3.93 0.88 -2.51
C ALA A 76 -4.41 -0.50 -2.03
N GLY A 77 -3.58 -1.23 -1.28
CA GLY A 77 -3.96 -2.51 -0.68
C GLY A 77 -5.10 -2.35 0.33
N GLN A 78 -5.05 -1.32 1.17
CA GLN A 78 -6.12 -1.01 2.12
C GLN A 78 -7.43 -0.67 1.41
N SER A 79 -7.39 0.07 0.31
CA SER A 79 -8.58 0.39 -0.50
C SER A 79 -9.27 -0.87 -1.05
N LEU A 80 -8.51 -1.92 -1.41
CA LEU A 80 -9.08 -3.21 -1.81
C LEU A 80 -9.76 -3.93 -0.64
N ILE A 81 -9.15 -3.92 0.54
CA ILE A 81 -9.72 -4.49 1.77
C ILE A 81 -11.03 -3.77 2.13
N ASP A 82 -11.03 -2.44 2.10
CA ASP A 82 -12.20 -1.62 2.38
C ASP A 82 -13.32 -1.88 1.36
N SER A 83 -12.97 -1.99 0.09
CA SER A 83 -13.91 -2.36 -0.98
C SER A 83 -14.53 -3.75 -0.72
N ALA A 84 -13.71 -4.73 -0.34
CA ALA A 84 -14.18 -6.08 -0.01
C ALA A 84 -15.16 -6.08 1.19
N ASN A 85 -14.86 -5.28 2.22
CA ASN A 85 -15.73 -5.09 3.38
C ASN A 85 -17.07 -4.42 2.99
N ASN A 86 -17.02 -3.42 2.12
CA ASN A 86 -18.21 -2.73 1.62
C ASN A 86 -19.11 -3.63 0.77
N TYR A 87 -18.53 -4.50 -0.06
CA TYR A 87 -19.28 -5.53 -0.80
C TYR A 87 -19.98 -6.49 0.15
N GLN A 88 -19.25 -7.08 1.10
CA GLN A 88 -19.85 -8.01 2.07
C GLN A 88 -20.98 -7.36 2.88
N GLY A 89 -20.79 -6.14 3.37
CA GLY A 89 -21.83 -5.42 4.11
C GLY A 89 -23.06 -5.09 3.25
N SER A 90 -22.87 -4.84 1.96
CA SER A 90 -23.98 -4.58 1.03
C SER A 90 -24.76 -5.86 0.72
N ASP A 91 -24.08 -6.98 0.50
CA ASP A 91 -24.71 -8.29 0.30
C ASP A 91 -25.50 -8.74 1.53
N GLN A 92 -24.97 -8.53 2.73
CA GLN A 92 -25.68 -8.82 3.98
C GLN A 92 -26.97 -8.02 4.12
N ARG A 93 -26.93 -6.71 3.83
CA ARG A 93 -28.13 -5.85 3.85
C ARG A 93 -29.16 -6.25 2.80
N ALA A 94 -28.72 -6.62 1.60
CA ALA A 94 -29.60 -7.10 0.54
C ALA A 94 -30.25 -8.45 0.94
N GLY A 95 -29.47 -9.37 1.50
CA GLY A 95 -29.95 -10.65 2.01
C GLY A 95 -31.01 -10.49 3.11
N GLN A 96 -30.82 -9.55 4.04
CA GLN A 96 -31.81 -9.26 5.09
C GLN A 96 -33.13 -8.72 4.51
N ARG A 97 -33.06 -7.80 3.53
CA ARG A 97 -34.25 -7.21 2.89
C ARG A 97 -35.06 -8.23 2.09
N HIS A 98 -34.40 -9.20 1.45
CA HIS A 98 -35.08 -10.21 0.62
C HIS A 98 -35.39 -11.52 1.36
N GLY A 99 -34.64 -11.85 2.41
CA GLY A 99 -34.89 -13.02 3.27
C GLY A 99 -36.07 -12.83 4.22
N GLY A 100 -36.35 -11.60 4.66
CA GLY A 100 -37.53 -11.27 5.48
C GLY A 100 -38.87 -11.31 4.73
N LEU A 101 -38.85 -11.33 3.39
CA LEU A 101 -40.06 -11.36 2.54
C LEU A 101 -40.56 -12.78 2.21
N ARG A 102 -39.91 -13.84 2.75
CA ARG A 102 -40.30 -15.25 2.53
C ARG A 102 -40.97 -15.90 3.75
N ALA A 103 -41.29 -15.13 4.78
CA ALA A 103 -41.97 -15.61 5.98
C ALA A 103 -43.39 -15.02 6.06
N GLU A 104 -44.24 -15.35 5.09
CA GLU A 104 -45.70 -15.26 5.19
C GLU A 104 -46.31 -16.53 4.59
#